data_AF-H0FZ10-F1
#
_entry.id   AF-H0FZ10-F1
#
_cell.length_a   1.000
_cell.length_b   1.000
_cell.length_c   1.000
_cell.angle_alpha   90.00
_cell.angle_beta   90.00
_cell.angle_gamma   90.00
#
_symmetry.space_group_name_H-M   'P 1'
#
loop_
_entity.id
_entity.type
_entity.pdbx_description
1 polymer ?
#
loop_
_entity_poly.entity_id
_entity_poly.type
_entity_poly.pdbx_seq_one_letter_code
_entity_poly.pdbx_strand_id
1 'polypeptide(L)'
;MGAAAPILGLAGGLVSAYGQYQAGNYAAGQSERAAQVGRVQADQVDASYRDELNSTISNIRAIRASAGVGTNSPTQRAIEAKQEQTSNRDRKIEVGSKRMQANQDEADARFRRSSARMALIGGTATGLAKYFGS
;
A
#
# COMPACT_ATOMS: atom_id res chain seq x y z
N MET A 1 0.60 23.11 -50.72
CA MET A 1 -0.17 22.47 -49.64
C MET A 1 0.75 21.54 -48.84
N GLY A 2 1.49 22.02 -47.83
CA GLY A 2 2.56 21.20 -47.21
C GLY A 2 2.88 21.41 -45.73
N ALA A 3 2.39 22.48 -45.08
CA ALA A 3 2.75 22.77 -43.68
C ALA A 3 1.78 22.20 -42.62
N ALA A 4 0.61 21.68 -43.03
CA ALA A 4 -0.41 21.21 -42.09
C ALA A 4 -0.10 19.84 -41.47
N ALA A 5 0.58 18.96 -42.22
CA ALA A 5 0.93 17.61 -41.78
C ALA A 5 1.91 17.57 -40.59
N PRO A 6 3.02 18.35 -40.55
CA PRO A 6 3.94 18.34 -39.42
C PRO A 6 3.34 18.98 -38.15
N ILE A 7 2.51 20.02 -38.29
CA ILE A 7 1.83 20.66 -37.16
C ILE A 7 0.76 19.74 -36.55
N LEU A 8 0.01 19.01 -37.38
CA LEU A 8 -0.93 17.97 -36.92
C LEU A 8 -0.21 16.80 -36.22
N GLY A 9 0.97 16.40 -36.70
CA GLY A 9 1.80 15.37 -36.06
C GLY A 9 2.34 15.80 -34.68
N LEU A 10 2.76 17.05 -34.54
CA LEU A 10 3.19 17.64 -33.26
C LEU A 10 2.03 17.78 -32.28
N ALA A 11 0.88 18.27 -32.75
CA ALA A 11 -0.33 18.40 -31.93
C ALA A 11 -0.86 17.02 -31.49
N GLY A 12 -0.88 16.02 -32.38
CA GLY A 12 -1.27 14.65 -32.03
C GLY A 12 -0.30 13.98 -31.05
N GLY A 13 1.01 14.21 -31.20
CA GLY A 13 2.03 13.73 -30.25
C GLY A 13 1.91 14.37 -28.86
N LEU A 14 1.64 15.68 -28.79
CA LEU A 14 1.42 16.39 -27.54
C LEU A 14 0.13 15.97 -26.84
N VAL A 15 -0.98 15.87 -27.58
CA VAL A 15 -2.28 15.45 -27.02
C VAL A 15 -2.23 14.01 -26.51
N SER A 16 -1.59 13.10 -27.24
CA SER A 16 -1.42 11.71 -26.81
C SER A 16 -0.49 11.60 -25.58
N ALA A 17 0.61 12.35 -25.54
CA ALA A 17 1.50 12.39 -24.38
C ALA A 17 0.83 12.98 -23.13
N TYR A 18 0.02 14.04 -23.30
CA TYR A 18 -0.76 14.63 -22.22
C TYR A 18 -1.84 13.66 -21.69
N GLY A 19 -2.53 12.95 -22.59
CA GLY A 19 -3.49 11.92 -22.21
C GLY A 19 -2.85 10.77 -21.42
N GLN A 20 -1.67 10.30 -21.87
CA GLN A 20 -0.89 9.28 -21.14
C GLN A 20 -0.40 9.78 -19.78
N TYR A 21 0.02 11.04 -19.70
CA TYR A 21 0.42 11.66 -18.43
C TYR A 21 -0.74 11.73 -17.43
N GLN A 22 -1.92 12.17 -17.88
CA GLN A 22 -3.11 12.27 -17.04
C GLN A 22 -3.58 10.87 -16.59
N ALA A 23 -3.62 9.90 -17.51
CA ALA A 23 -3.98 8.52 -17.21
C ALA A 23 -3.00 7.89 -16.20
N GLY A 24 -1.70 8.10 -16.38
CA GLY A 24 -0.68 7.59 -15.47
C GLY A 24 -0.76 8.22 -14.07
N ASN A 25 -1.05 9.52 -13.97
CA ASN A 25 -1.29 10.18 -12.68
C ASN A 25 -2.55 9.69 -11.98
N TYR A 26 -3.64 9.46 -12.73
CA TYR A 26 -4.86 8.91 -12.17
C TYR A 26 -4.64 7.48 -11.64
N ALA A 27 -3.97 6.63 -12.43
CA ALA A 27 -3.60 5.27 -12.04
C ALA A 27 -2.65 5.26 -10.83
N ALA A 28 -1.74 6.23 -10.72
CA ALA A 28 -0.90 6.40 -9.54
C ALA A 28 -1.69 6.84 -8.32
N GLY A 29 -2.65 7.76 -8.48
CA GLY A 29 -3.53 8.19 -7.40
C GLY A 29 -4.40 7.04 -6.87
N GLN A 30 -4.84 6.12 -7.73
CA GLN A 30 -5.51 4.89 -7.27
C GLN A 30 -4.58 4.01 -6.42
N SER A 31 -3.37 3.73 -6.90
CA SER A 31 -2.41 2.92 -6.15
C SER A 31 -2.04 3.55 -4.80
N GLU A 32 -1.91 4.88 -4.73
CA GLU A 32 -1.65 5.58 -3.47
C GLU A 32 -2.83 5.48 -2.48
N ARG A 33 -4.08 5.54 -2.97
CA ARG A 33 -5.27 5.28 -2.13
C ARG A 33 -5.33 3.84 -1.67
N ALA A 34 -5.01 2.88 -2.53
CA ALA A 34 -4.94 1.47 -2.17
C ALA A 34 -3.90 1.23 -1.06
N ALA A 35 -2.73 1.86 -1.18
CA ALA A 35 -1.70 1.85 -0.13
C ALA A 35 -2.22 2.41 1.21
N GLN A 36 -2.92 3.55 1.18
CA GLN A 36 -3.51 4.13 2.40
C GLN A 36 -4.54 3.19 3.04
N VAL A 37 -5.43 2.60 2.24
CA VAL A 37 -6.41 1.63 2.72
C VAL A 37 -5.70 0.41 3.32
N GLY A 38 -4.65 -0.10 2.65
CA GLY A 38 -3.84 -1.21 3.16
C GLY A 38 -3.19 -0.91 4.52
N ARG A 39 -2.69 0.32 4.71
CA ARG A 39 -2.16 0.77 6.02
C ARG A 39 -3.22 0.83 7.09
N VAL A 40 -4.37 1.44 6.79
CA VAL A 40 -5.50 1.53 7.72
C VAL A 40 -5.99 0.13 8.11
N GLN A 41 -6.09 -0.79 7.15
CA GLN A 41 -6.42 -2.19 7.45
C GLN A 41 -5.36 -2.86 8.32
N ALA A 42 -4.06 -2.60 8.07
CA ALA A 42 -3.00 -3.15 8.90
C ALA A 42 -3.10 -2.66 10.35
N ASP A 43 -3.43 -1.37 10.56
CA ASP A 43 -3.60 -0.80 11.89
C ASP A 43 -4.88 -1.30 12.58
N GLN A 44 -5.97 -1.50 11.82
CA GLN A 44 -7.19 -2.15 12.33
C GLN A 44 -6.93 -3.59 12.77
N VAL A 45 -6.17 -4.36 11.99
CA VAL A 45 -5.76 -5.72 12.35
C VAL A 45 -4.89 -5.69 13.61
N ASP A 46 -3.93 -4.78 13.70
CA ASP A 46 -3.10 -4.63 14.91
C ASP A 46 -3.94 -4.38 16.17
N ALA A 47 -4.93 -3.49 16.06
CA ALA A 47 -5.86 -3.20 17.15
C ALA A 47 -6.71 -4.42 17.50
N SER A 48 -7.29 -5.09 16.50
CA SER A 48 -8.10 -6.29 16.70
C SER A 48 -7.35 -7.40 17.43
N TYR A 49 -6.09 -7.68 17.04
CA TYR A 49 -5.27 -8.68 17.73
C TYR A 49 -4.98 -8.31 19.19
N ARG A 50 -4.80 -7.03 19.50
CA ARG A 50 -4.58 -6.57 20.88
C ARG A 50 -5.83 -6.72 21.72
N ASP A 51 -7.00 -6.36 21.18
CA ASP A 51 -8.27 -6.50 21.87
C ASP A 51 -8.62 -7.97 22.10
N GLU A 52 -8.40 -8.83 21.11
CA GLU A 52 -8.60 -10.27 21.23
C GLU A 52 -7.64 -10.90 22.24
N LEU A 53 -6.36 -10.50 22.24
CA LEU A 53 -5.37 -10.97 23.22
C LEU A 53 -5.77 -10.56 24.64
N ASN A 54 -6.17 -9.31 24.84
CA ASN A 54 -6.62 -8.81 26.13
C ASN A 54 -7.87 -9.54 26.62
N SER A 55 -8.85 -9.77 25.74
CA SER A 55 -10.06 -10.55 26.03
C SER A 55 -9.71 -12.00 26.41
N THR A 56 -8.82 -12.63 25.65
CA THR A 56 -8.37 -14.00 25.89
C THR A 56 -7.64 -14.13 27.22
N ILE A 57 -6.69 -13.24 27.53
CA ILE A 57 -5.98 -13.22 28.81
C ILE A 57 -6.95 -12.96 29.96
N SER A 58 -7.89 -12.02 29.80
CA SER A 58 -8.91 -11.71 30.80
C SER A 58 -9.79 -12.94 31.10
N ASN A 59 -10.24 -13.64 30.07
CA ASN A 59 -11.01 -14.88 30.23
C ASN A 59 -10.19 -16.00 30.90
N ILE A 60 -8.92 -16.18 30.51
CA ILE A 60 -8.02 -17.15 31.17
C ILE A 60 -7.87 -16.81 32.65
N ARG A 61 -7.66 -15.53 32.99
CA ARG A 61 -7.60 -15.04 34.38
C ARG A 61 -8.90 -15.32 35.14
N ALA A 62 -10.06 -15.04 34.55
CA ALA A 62 -11.35 -15.28 35.18
C ALA A 62 -11.60 -16.78 35.44
N ILE A 63 -11.38 -17.64 34.44
CA ILE A 63 -11.53 -19.10 34.56
C ILE A 63 -10.59 -19.62 35.65
N ARG A 64 -9.32 -19.21 35.60
CA ARG A 64 -8.32 -19.67 36.55
C ARG A 64 -8.55 -19.18 37.98
N ALA A 65 -9.00 -17.94 38.13
CA ALA A 65 -9.42 -17.41 39.43
C ALA A 65 -10.63 -18.20 39.98
N SER A 66 -11.60 -18.54 39.12
CA SER A 66 -12.75 -19.38 39.54
C SER A 66 -12.34 -20.79 39.96
N ALA A 67 -11.26 -21.33 39.38
CA ALA A 67 -10.64 -22.59 39.79
C ALA A 67 -9.74 -22.49 41.04
N GLY A 68 -9.72 -21.33 41.72
CA GLY A 68 -8.92 -21.10 42.93
C GLY A 68 -7.42 -20.97 42.68
N VAL A 69 -6.98 -20.89 41.41
CA VAL A 69 -5.56 -20.79 41.09
C VAL A 69 -5.15 -19.33 41.02
N GLY A 70 -4.29 -18.89 41.94
CA GLY A 70 -3.83 -17.50 42.01
C GLY A 70 -3.26 -16.98 40.68
N THR A 71 -3.54 -15.71 40.39
CA THR A 71 -3.10 -14.99 39.18
C THR A 71 -1.57 -14.94 39.02
N ASN A 72 -0.81 -15.12 40.11
CA ASN A 72 0.65 -15.14 40.09
C ASN A 72 1.27 -16.54 39.98
N SER A 73 0.47 -17.59 39.74
CA SER A 73 1.04 -18.94 39.65
C SER A 73 2.00 -19.07 38.46
N PRO A 74 3.08 -19.87 38.56
CA PRO A 74 4.02 -20.10 37.46
C PRO A 74 3.29 -20.57 36.19
N THR A 75 2.30 -21.44 36.34
CA THR A 75 1.48 -21.95 35.24
C THR A 75 0.62 -20.87 34.60
N GLN A 76 0.17 -19.84 35.34
CA GLN A 76 -0.65 -18.73 34.77
C GLN A 76 0.23 -17.93 33.81
N ARG A 77 1.39 -17.53 34.32
CA ARG A 77 2.37 -16.73 33.59
C ARG A 77 2.84 -17.44 32.33
N ALA A 78 3.07 -18.76 32.42
CA ALA A 78 3.43 -19.56 31.25
C ALA A 78 2.31 -19.60 30.18
N ILE A 79 1.04 -19.71 30.59
CA ILE A 79 -0.09 -19.70 29.67
C ILE A 79 -0.25 -18.31 29.02
N GLU A 80 -0.24 -17.24 29.82
CA GLU A 80 -0.35 -15.86 29.31
C GLU A 80 0.80 -15.53 28.35
N ALA A 81 2.05 -15.86 28.71
CA ALA A 81 3.22 -15.66 27.86
C ALA A 81 3.13 -16.43 26.53
N LYS A 82 2.62 -17.68 26.55
CA LYS A 82 2.41 -18.46 25.33
C LYS A 82 1.35 -17.82 24.42
N GLN A 83 0.27 -17.29 25.00
CA GLN A 83 -0.78 -16.60 24.24
C GLN A 83 -0.26 -15.29 23.65
N GLU A 84 0.48 -14.49 24.43
CA GLU A 84 1.15 -13.29 23.95
C GLU A 84 2.13 -13.61 22.81
N GLN A 85 2.93 -14.67 22.93
CA GLN A 85 3.89 -15.05 21.89
C GLN A 85 3.19 -15.47 20.59
N THR A 86 2.12 -16.26 20.70
CA THR A 86 1.35 -16.74 19.55
C THR A 86 0.65 -15.57 18.86
N SER A 87 -0.12 -14.78 19.60
CA SER A 87 -0.80 -13.59 19.09
C SER A 87 0.18 -12.59 18.47
N ASN A 88 1.32 -12.32 19.12
CA ASN A 88 2.33 -11.41 18.56
C ASN A 88 2.95 -11.92 17.26
N ARG A 89 3.16 -13.23 17.12
CA ARG A 89 3.68 -13.81 15.88
C ARG A 89 2.66 -13.64 14.76
N ASP A 90 1.42 -14.01 15.00
CA ASP A 90 0.37 -14.00 13.99
C ASP A 90 0.02 -12.56 13.57
N ARG A 91 -0.08 -11.65 14.55
CA ARG A 91 -0.17 -10.19 14.33
C ARG A 91 0.96 -9.66 13.45
N LYS A 92 2.21 -10.01 13.75
CA LYS A 92 3.37 -9.55 12.96
C LYS A 92 3.32 -10.06 11.52
N ILE A 93 2.89 -11.30 11.30
CA ILE A 93 2.75 -11.88 9.97
C ILE A 93 1.68 -11.12 9.17
N GLU A 94 0.51 -10.90 9.77
CA GLU A 94 -0.64 -10.31 9.07
C GLU A 94 -0.50 -8.79 8.89
N VAL A 95 -0.08 -8.06 9.92
CA VAL A 95 0.24 -6.63 9.81
C VAL A 95 1.42 -6.43 8.85
N GLY A 96 2.41 -7.32 8.91
CA GLY A 96 3.57 -7.31 8.03
C GLY A 96 3.18 -7.48 6.57
N SER A 97 2.35 -8.46 6.24
CA SER A 97 1.89 -8.71 4.86
C SER A 97 1.08 -7.54 4.31
N LYS A 98 0.14 -6.98 5.09
CA LYS A 98 -0.65 -5.80 4.70
C LYS A 98 0.23 -4.55 4.50
N ARG A 99 1.20 -4.31 5.38
CA ARG A 99 2.15 -3.20 5.22
C ARG A 99 3.08 -3.39 4.03
N MET A 100 3.52 -4.62 3.75
CA MET A 100 4.29 -4.92 2.55
C MET A 100 3.48 -4.63 1.29
N GLN A 101 2.21 -5.05 1.24
CA GLN A 101 1.31 -4.76 0.13
C GLN A 101 1.12 -3.25 -0.05
N ALA A 102 0.86 -2.52 1.03
CA ALA A 102 0.72 -1.07 0.97
C ALA A 102 2.00 -0.36 0.48
N ASN A 103 3.18 -0.86 0.88
CA ASN A 103 4.45 -0.31 0.41
C ASN A 103 4.70 -0.63 -1.08
N GLN A 104 4.28 -1.80 -1.57
CA GLN A 104 4.31 -2.14 -2.99
C GLN A 104 3.39 -1.21 -3.79
N ASP A 105 2.15 -1.01 -3.33
CA ASP A 105 1.20 -0.10 -3.98
C ASP A 105 1.72 1.35 -4.03
N GLU A 106 2.41 1.81 -2.98
CA GLU A 106 3.06 3.12 -2.99
C GLU A 106 4.25 3.18 -3.96
N ALA A 107 5.07 2.13 -4.02
CA ALA A 107 6.16 2.04 -4.98
C ALA A 107 5.63 2.05 -6.43
N ASP A 108 4.55 1.31 -6.70
CA ASP A 108 3.86 1.30 -7.98
C ASP A 108 3.29 2.67 -8.34
N ALA A 109 2.70 3.38 -7.37
CA ALA A 109 2.22 4.75 -7.56
C ALA A 109 3.36 5.68 -7.98
N ARG A 110 4.51 5.60 -7.29
CA ARG A 110 5.70 6.41 -7.61
C ARG A 110 6.24 6.07 -9.00
N PHE A 111 6.33 4.78 -9.33
CA PHE A 111 6.77 4.31 -10.65
C PHE A 111 5.83 4.79 -11.77
N ARG A 112 4.51 4.70 -11.57
CA ARG A 112 3.52 5.19 -12.54
C ARG A 112 3.63 6.70 -12.74
N ARG A 113 3.84 7.49 -11.68
CA ARG A 113 4.11 8.95 -11.79
C ARG A 113 5.39 9.23 -12.57
N SER A 114 6.49 8.53 -12.30
CA SER A 114 7.74 8.75 -13.03
C SER A 114 7.61 8.36 -14.51
N SER A 115 6.97 7.24 -14.80
CA SER A 115 6.74 6.76 -16.17
C SER A 115 5.81 7.71 -16.94
N ALA A 116 4.77 8.24 -16.30
CA ALA A 116 3.90 9.27 -16.87
C ALA A 116 4.69 10.54 -17.23
N ARG A 117 5.59 11.00 -16.35
CA ARG A 117 6.45 12.15 -16.61
C ARG A 117 7.43 11.90 -17.76
N MET A 118 8.03 10.71 -17.79
CA MET A 118 8.94 10.32 -18.89
C MET A 118 8.21 10.17 -20.22
N ALA A 119 6.98 9.67 -20.24
CA ALA A 119 6.14 9.62 -21.44
C ALA A 119 5.82 11.02 -21.96
N LEU A 120 5.56 11.99 -21.07
CA LEU A 120 5.38 13.40 -21.44
C LEU A 120 6.65 13.98 -22.09
N ILE A 121 7.81 13.76 -21.47
CA ILE A 121 9.10 14.28 -21.96
C ILE A 121 9.53 13.57 -23.26
N GLY A 122 9.36 12.25 -23.35
CA GLY A 122 9.69 11.47 -24.55
C GLY A 122 8.74 11.77 -25.71
N GLY A 123 7.45 11.93 -25.44
CA GLY A 123 6.45 12.32 -26.44
C GLY A 123 6.69 13.72 -27.00
N THR A 124 7.07 14.68 -26.13
CA THR A 124 7.44 16.04 -26.54
C THR A 124 8.76 16.07 -27.32
N ALA A 125 9.79 15.35 -26.87
CA ALA A 125 11.08 15.26 -27.55
C ALA A 125 10.98 14.58 -28.92
N THR A 126 10.21 13.50 -29.04
CA THR A 126 9.98 12.81 -30.32
C THR A 126 9.15 13.69 -31.27
N GLY A 127 8.16 14.42 -30.74
CA GLY A 127 7.38 15.39 -31.51
C GLY A 127 8.24 16.54 -32.05
N LEU A 128 9.15 17.09 -31.23
CA LEU A 128 10.10 18.13 -31.62
C LEU A 128 11.16 17.62 -32.61
N ALA A 129 11.73 16.43 -32.38
CA ALA A 129 12.71 15.83 -33.29
C ALA A 129 12.12 15.55 -34.67
N LYS A 130 10.85 15.11 -34.76
CA LYS A 130 10.13 14.97 -36.03
C LYS A 130 9.82 16.30 -36.72
N TYR A 131 9.74 17.40 -35.97
CA TYR A 131 9.48 18.74 -36.50
C TYR A 131 10.75 19.44 -37.01
N PHE A 132 11.89 19.22 -36.35
CA PHE A 132 13.18 19.83 -36.73
C PHE A 132 14.06 18.93 -37.61
N GLY A 133 13.77 17.63 -37.70
CA GLY A 133 14.52 16.66 -38.51
C GLY A 133 13.89 16.32 -39.87
N SER A 134 12.78 16.97 -40.25
CA SER A 134 12.09 16.81 -41.54
C SER A 134 12.26 18.04 -42.42
#